data_AF-A0A6V7NV42-F1
#
_entry.id   AF-A0A6V7NV42-F1
#
_cell.length_a   1.000
_cell.length_b   1.000
_cell.length_c   1.000
_cell.angle_alpha   90.00
_cell.angle_beta   90.00
_cell.angle_gamma   90.00
#
_symmetry.space_group_name_H-M   'P 1'
#
loop_
_entity.id
_entity.type
_entity.pdbx_description
1 polymer ?
#
loop_
_entity_poly.entity_id
_entity_poly.type
_entity_poly.pdbx_seq_one_letter_code
_entity_poly.pdbx_strand_id
1 'polypeptide(L)'
;MKYTDKWAERSEGWGGRSKWGDKWDEHFDCNAHGVKQGETWWEGTHGERWNRTWGERHNGSGWVHKYGQSSSGEHWDTHVGQETWYERFPHYGFDRCFENSVQLRAVRRPPFDDTA
;
A
#
# COMPACT_ATOMS: atom_id res chain seq x y z
N MET A 1 -13.92 1.45 -3.25
CA MET A 1 -12.91 0.39 -3.05
C MET A 1 -11.60 0.93 -3.60
N LYS A 2 -10.57 1.00 -2.75
CA LYS A 2 -9.19 1.27 -3.20
C LYS A 2 -8.37 0.02 -2.92
N TYR A 3 -7.37 -0.25 -3.75
CA TYR A 3 -6.48 -1.38 -3.56
C TYR A 3 -5.08 -1.06 -4.09
N THR A 4 -4.12 -1.85 -3.68
CA THR A 4 -2.77 -1.86 -4.25
C THR A 4 -2.30 -3.30 -4.31
N ASP A 5 -1.63 -3.65 -5.39
CA ASP A 5 -0.79 -4.84 -5.48
C ASP A 5 0.52 -4.39 -6.10
N LYS A 6 1.55 -4.26 -5.27
CA LYS A 6 2.88 -3.82 -5.70
C LYS A 6 3.92 -4.80 -5.22
N TRP A 7 4.91 -5.06 -6.06
CA TRP A 7 6.04 -5.90 -5.72
C TRP A 7 7.29 -5.42 -6.45
N ALA A 8 8.44 -5.85 -5.94
CA ALA A 8 9.74 -5.60 -6.52
C ALA A 8 10.65 -6.81 -6.32
N GLU A 9 11.79 -6.77 -6.99
CA GLU A 9 12.78 -7.83 -6.97
C GLU A 9 14.19 -7.25 -6.98
N ARG A 10 15.15 -8.07 -6.56
CA ARG A 10 16.57 -7.80 -6.66
C ARG A 10 17.31 -9.05 -7.08
N SER A 11 18.18 -8.91 -8.08
CA SER A 11 19.20 -9.92 -8.38
C SER A 11 20.27 -9.90 -7.28
N GLU A 12 20.53 -11.05 -6.69
CA GLU A 12 21.60 -11.25 -5.73
C GLU A 12 22.86 -11.79 -6.43
N GLY A 13 24.00 -11.71 -5.75
CA GLY A 13 25.20 -12.42 -6.22
C GLY A 13 24.93 -13.93 -6.35
N TRP A 14 25.68 -14.61 -7.24
CA TRP A 14 25.57 -16.06 -7.48
C TRP A 14 24.28 -16.54 -8.16
N GLY A 15 23.53 -15.64 -8.81
CA GLY A 15 22.34 -16.00 -9.59
C GLY A 15 21.06 -16.15 -8.76
N GLY A 16 21.09 -15.75 -7.48
CA GLY A 16 19.91 -15.67 -6.64
C GLY A 16 19.00 -14.49 -7.00
N ARG A 17 17.72 -14.58 -6.63
CA ARG A 17 16.74 -13.48 -6.76
C ARG A 17 15.90 -13.38 -5.49
N SER A 18 15.86 -12.21 -4.88
CA SER A 18 14.92 -11.91 -3.79
C SER A 18 13.74 -11.11 -4.32
N LYS A 19 12.56 -11.30 -3.73
CA LYS A 19 11.32 -10.60 -4.08
C LYS A 19 10.61 -10.12 -2.82
N TRP A 20 9.87 -9.03 -2.94
CA TRP A 20 9.02 -8.54 -1.86
C TRP A 20 7.84 -7.79 -2.43
N GLY A 21 6.77 -7.71 -1.67
CA GLY A 21 5.60 -6.98 -2.09
C GLY A 21 4.68 -6.60 -0.94
N ASP A 22 3.78 -5.69 -1.29
CA ASP A 22 2.68 -5.23 -0.45
C ASP A 22 1.40 -5.30 -1.28
N LYS A 23 0.41 -6.02 -0.77
CA LYS A 23 -0.95 -5.96 -1.29
C LYS A 23 -1.90 -5.53 -0.18
N TRP A 24 -2.85 -4.68 -0.50
CA TRP A 24 -3.91 -4.30 0.43
C TRP A 24 -5.15 -3.83 -0.32
N ASP A 25 -6.29 -3.94 0.33
CA ASP A 25 -7.57 -3.44 -0.13
C ASP A 25 -8.27 -2.66 0.99
N GLU A 26 -9.16 -1.76 0.60
CA GLU A 26 -10.06 -1.08 1.51
C GLU A 26 -11.50 -1.04 1.00
N HIS A 27 -12.40 -1.32 1.93
CA HIS A 27 -13.84 -1.35 1.74
C HIS A 27 -14.50 -0.49 2.80
N PHE A 28 -14.78 0.77 2.43
CA PHE A 28 -15.47 1.73 3.26
C PHE A 28 -16.83 2.09 2.67
N ASP A 29 -17.84 2.23 3.53
CA ASP A 29 -19.13 2.81 3.19
C ASP A 29 -19.07 4.35 3.18
N CYS A 30 -20.21 5.00 2.93
CA CYS A 30 -20.29 6.46 2.91
C CYS A 30 -20.10 7.13 4.28
N ASN A 31 -20.15 6.37 5.38
CA ASN A 31 -19.94 6.84 6.75
C ASN A 31 -18.52 6.54 7.25
N ALA A 32 -17.61 6.15 6.36
CA ALA A 32 -16.25 5.71 6.69
C ALA A 32 -16.20 4.51 7.64
N HIS A 33 -17.26 3.70 7.69
CA HIS A 33 -17.21 2.37 8.31
C HIS A 33 -16.66 1.38 7.32
N GLY A 34 -15.74 0.54 7.77
CA GLY A 34 -15.09 -0.36 6.83
C GLY A 34 -13.91 -1.10 7.39
N VAL A 35 -13.27 -1.81 6.47
CA VAL A 35 -12.06 -2.57 6.72
C VAL A 35 -11.01 -2.15 5.71
N LYS A 36 -9.79 -1.99 6.21
CA LYS A 36 -8.57 -1.93 5.41
C LYS A 36 -7.68 -3.06 5.85
N GLN A 37 -7.21 -3.88 4.92
CA GLN A 37 -6.43 -5.07 5.26
C GLN A 37 -5.41 -5.35 4.17
N GLY A 38 -4.35 -6.06 4.54
CA GLY A 38 -3.28 -6.34 3.61
C GLY A 38 -2.28 -7.36 4.10
N GLU A 39 -1.30 -7.58 3.24
CA GLU A 39 -0.18 -8.45 3.44
C GLU A 39 1.08 -7.78 2.90
N THR A 40 2.12 -7.79 3.71
CA THR A 40 3.50 -7.55 3.27
C THR A 40 4.21 -8.89 3.26
N TRP A 41 4.97 -9.18 2.21
CA TRP A 41 5.67 -10.45 2.06
C TRP A 41 7.07 -10.27 1.46
N TRP A 42 7.92 -11.25 1.73
CA TRP A 42 9.28 -11.36 1.20
C TRP A 42 9.59 -12.82 0.89
N GLU A 43 10.33 -13.03 -0.21
CA GLU A 43 10.86 -14.31 -0.65
C GLU A 43 12.36 -14.18 -0.93
N GLY A 44 13.15 -15.01 -0.25
CA GLY A 44 14.59 -15.12 -0.38
C GLY A 44 15.01 -16.00 -1.54
N THR A 45 16.32 -16.10 -1.74
CA THR A 45 16.91 -16.82 -2.87
C THR A 45 16.88 -18.33 -2.71
N HIS A 46 16.84 -18.82 -1.46
CA HIS A 46 16.95 -20.24 -1.12
C HIS A 46 15.66 -20.78 -0.48
N GLY A 47 14.52 -20.19 -0.84
CA GLY A 47 13.21 -20.63 -0.36
C GLY A 47 12.84 -20.07 1.01
N GLU A 48 13.63 -19.15 1.57
CA GLU A 48 13.22 -18.39 2.74
C GLU A 48 11.98 -17.57 2.40
N ARG A 49 10.97 -17.59 3.28
CA ARG A 49 9.75 -16.81 3.08
C ARG A 49 9.34 -16.17 4.39
N TRP A 50 8.84 -14.96 4.27
CA TRP A 50 8.27 -14.22 5.38
C TRP A 50 7.04 -13.46 4.91
N ASN A 51 5.98 -13.47 5.71
CA ASN A 51 4.85 -12.59 5.49
C ASN A 51 4.31 -12.01 6.80
N ARG A 52 3.57 -10.91 6.65
CA ARG A 52 2.85 -10.23 7.71
C ARG A 52 1.51 -9.79 7.17
N THR A 53 0.43 -10.36 7.69
CA THR A 53 -0.93 -9.91 7.42
C THR A 53 -1.37 -8.93 8.49
N TRP A 54 -2.19 -7.96 8.10
CA TRP A 54 -2.69 -6.93 8.99
C TRP A 54 -4.08 -6.48 8.55
N GLY A 55 -4.84 -5.94 9.49
CA GLY A 55 -6.15 -5.38 9.25
C GLY A 55 -6.49 -4.27 10.24
N GLU A 56 -7.32 -3.35 9.75
CA GLU A 56 -7.87 -2.21 10.46
C GLU A 56 -9.37 -2.19 10.24
N ARG A 57 -10.15 -2.27 11.32
CA ARG A 57 -11.61 -2.10 11.28
C ARG A 57 -11.99 -0.75 11.87
N HIS A 58 -12.83 -0.04 11.13
CA HIS A 58 -13.32 1.29 11.45
C HIS A 58 -14.83 1.26 11.66
N ASN A 59 -15.29 1.83 12.77
CA ASN A 59 -16.70 1.89 13.18
C ASN A 59 -17.21 3.32 13.38
N GLY A 60 -16.46 4.33 12.93
CA GLY A 60 -16.83 5.75 13.05
C GLY A 60 -16.66 6.37 14.45
N SER A 61 -16.22 5.60 15.45
CA SER A 61 -16.06 6.09 16.83
C SER A 61 -14.75 6.81 17.12
N GLY A 62 -13.85 6.91 16.13
CA GLY A 62 -12.45 7.34 16.32
C GLY A 62 -11.53 6.24 16.90
N TRP A 63 -12.08 5.10 17.31
CA TRP A 63 -11.29 3.91 17.64
C TRP A 63 -11.12 3.02 16.42
N VAL A 64 -9.90 2.51 16.25
CA VAL A 64 -9.53 1.58 15.19
C VAL A 64 -9.11 0.26 15.83
N HIS A 65 -9.76 -0.81 15.42
CA HIS A 65 -9.37 -2.17 15.77
C HIS A 65 -8.28 -2.63 14.81
N LYS A 66 -7.05 -2.75 15.32
CA LYS A 66 -5.87 -3.18 14.56
C LYS A 66 -5.51 -4.61 14.95
N TYR A 67 -5.41 -5.48 13.96
CA TYR A 67 -5.09 -6.89 14.15
C TYR A 67 -4.13 -7.39 13.08
N GLY A 68 -3.48 -8.51 13.34
CA GLY A 68 -2.62 -9.15 12.35
C GLY A 68 -1.68 -10.18 12.94
N GLN A 69 -0.90 -10.79 12.05
CA GLN A 69 0.04 -11.84 12.40
C GLN A 69 1.20 -11.88 11.40
N SER A 70 2.29 -12.54 11.79
CA SER A 70 3.44 -12.79 10.93
C SER A 70 3.82 -14.28 10.92
N SER A 71 4.35 -14.77 9.80
CA SER A 71 4.94 -16.11 9.72
C SER A 71 6.09 -16.34 10.69
N SER A 72 6.67 -15.29 11.28
CA SER A 72 7.68 -15.38 12.34
C SER A 72 7.09 -15.58 13.75
N GLY A 73 5.77 -15.70 13.89
CA GLY A 73 5.08 -15.98 15.16
C GLY A 73 4.55 -14.76 15.91
N GLU A 74 4.79 -13.55 15.41
CA GLU A 74 4.18 -12.33 15.95
C GLU A 74 2.68 -12.31 15.68
N HIS A 75 1.87 -11.85 16.65
CA HIS A 75 0.45 -11.57 16.49
C HIS A 75 0.06 -10.36 17.35
N TRP A 76 -0.96 -9.63 16.92
CA TRP A 76 -1.50 -8.52 17.69
C TRP A 76 -3.00 -8.36 17.42
N ASP A 77 -3.68 -7.88 18.45
CA ASP A 77 -5.09 -7.51 18.41
C ASP A 77 -5.28 -6.39 19.43
N THR A 78 -5.45 -5.16 18.95
CA THR A 78 -5.46 -3.95 19.78
C THR A 78 -6.51 -2.96 19.30
N HIS A 79 -7.03 -2.16 20.22
CA HIS A 79 -7.88 -1.03 19.90
C HIS A 79 -7.11 0.25 20.22
N VAL A 80 -6.94 1.11 19.23
CA VAL A 80 -6.20 2.36 19.37
C VAL A 80 -7.07 3.53 18.91
N GLY A 81 -7.06 4.61 19.70
CA GLY A 81 -7.66 5.88 19.29
C GLY A 81 -6.84 6.48 18.15
N GLN A 82 -7.51 6.86 17.08
CA GLN A 82 -6.88 7.50 15.93
C GLN A 82 -7.77 8.61 15.41
N GLU A 83 -7.20 9.80 15.24
CA GLU A 83 -7.84 10.92 14.54
C GLU A 83 -7.80 10.74 13.01
N THR A 84 -7.60 9.50 12.53
CA THR A 84 -7.43 9.22 11.11
C THR A 84 -8.79 9.28 10.41
N TRP A 85 -8.93 10.27 9.54
CA TRP A 85 -10.04 10.44 8.62
C TRP A 85 -9.73 9.78 7.28
N TYR A 86 -10.62 8.90 6.81
CA TYR A 86 -10.50 8.29 5.48
C TYR A 86 -11.23 9.15 4.46
N GLU A 87 -10.48 10.02 3.79
CA GLU A 87 -11.01 10.84 2.70
C GLU A 87 -11.42 9.93 1.52
N ARG A 88 -12.70 9.99 1.17
CA ARG A 88 -13.27 9.23 0.03
C ARG A 88 -12.69 9.72 -1.30
N PHE A 89 -12.41 11.01 -1.41
CA PHE A 89 -11.92 11.65 -2.63
C PHE A 89 -10.43 11.99 -2.47
N PRO A 90 -9.62 11.94 -3.54
CA PRO A 90 -8.25 12.45 -3.45
C PRO A 90 -8.29 13.93 -3.05
N HIS A 91 -7.51 14.30 -2.02
CA HIS A 91 -7.45 15.68 -1.49
C HIS A 91 -7.10 16.73 -2.57
N TYR A 92 -6.39 16.32 -3.63
CA TYR A 92 -6.03 17.16 -4.77
C TYR A 92 -6.17 16.34 -6.06
N GLY A 93 -6.76 16.94 -7.10
CA GLY A 93 -6.77 16.37 -8.45
C GLY A 93 -5.39 16.43 -9.11
N PHE A 94 -5.19 15.66 -10.19
CA PHE A 94 -3.93 15.62 -10.94
C PHE A 94 -3.47 17.03 -11.35
N ASP A 95 -4.37 17.86 -11.89
CA ASP A 95 -4.04 19.20 -12.35
C ASP A 95 -3.47 20.07 -11.22
N ARG A 96 -4.08 20.00 -10.03
CA ARG A 96 -3.62 20.74 -8.85
C ARG A 96 -2.27 20.24 -8.34
N CYS A 97 -2.02 18.93 -8.41
CA CYS A 97 -0.70 18.36 -8.11
C CYS A 97 0.35 18.77 -9.14
N PHE A 98 0.01 18.71 -10.43
CA PHE A 98 0.88 19.09 -11.55
C PHE A 98 1.22 20.57 -11.51
N GLU A 99 0.27 21.43 -11.11
CA GLU A 99 0.49 22.85 -11.03
C GLU A 99 1.46 23.26 -9.92
N ASN A 100 1.46 22.52 -8.81
CA ASN A 100 2.27 22.83 -7.63
C ASN A 100 3.61 22.10 -7.59
N SER A 101 3.86 21.13 -8.49
CA SER A 101 5.12 20.37 -8.52
C SER A 101 6.04 20.83 -9.64
N VAL A 102 7.11 21.54 -9.27
CA VAL A 102 8.19 21.93 -10.18
C VAL A 102 8.87 20.69 -10.79
N GLN A 103 8.98 19.60 -10.02
CA GLN A 103 9.57 18.34 -10.45
C GLN A 103 8.74 17.66 -11.56
N LEU A 104 7.41 17.58 -11.41
CA LEU A 104 6.55 16.99 -12.44
C LEU A 104 6.59 17.79 -13.75
N ARG A 105 6.68 19.12 -13.66
CA ARG A 105 6.79 20.02 -14.82
C ARG A 105 8.16 19.94 -15.51
N ALA A 106 9.20 19.54 -14.80
CA ALA A 106 10.54 19.36 -15.35
C ALA A 106 10.70 18.06 -16.17
N VAL A 107 9.74 17.13 -16.08
CA VAL A 107 9.76 15.87 -16.85
C VAL A 107 9.51 16.19 -18.33
N ARG A 108 10.54 15.97 -19.16
CA ARG A 108 10.45 16.18 -20.60
C ARG A 108 9.53 15.12 -21.20
N ARG A 109 8.59 15.55 -22.05
CA ARG A 109 7.75 14.61 -22.81
C ARG A 109 8.66 13.71 -23.66
N PRO A 110 8.33 12.42 -23.82
CA PRO A 110 9.02 11.59 -24.79
C PRO A 110 8.94 12.25 -26.18
N PRO A 111 9.96 12.08 -27.02
CA PRO A 111 9.92 12.56 -28.39
C PRO A 111 8.68 12.00 -29.09
N PHE A 112 8.06 12.80 -29.95
CA PHE A 112 7.00 12.30 -30.84
C PHE A 112 7.60 11.20 -31.72
N ASP A 113 7.05 10.00 -31.63
CA ASP A 113 7.37 8.90 -32.53
C ASP A 113 6.39 8.97 -33.70
N ASP A 114 6.80 9.58 -34.82
CA ASP A 114 5.99 9.74 -36.04
C ASP A 114 5.93 8.43 -36.87
N THR A 115 6.28 7.27 -36.29
CA THR A 115 6.17 5.97 -36.95
C THR A 115 4.95 5.20 -36.45
N ALA A 116 3.78 5.56 -36.98
CA ALA A 116 2.56 4.74 -36.96
C ALA A 116 1.99 4.65 -38.37
#